data_AF-A0A8B8FRX3-F1
#
_entry.id   AF-A0A8B8FRX3-F1
#
_cell.length_a   1.000
_cell.length_b   1.000
_cell.length_c   1.000
_cell.angle_alpha   90.00
_cell.angle_beta   90.00
_cell.angle_gamma   90.00
#
_symmetry.space_group_name_H-M   'P 1'
#
loop_
_entity.id
_entity.type
_entity.pdbx_description
1 polymer ?
#
loop_
_entity_poly.entity_id
_entity_poly.type
_entity_poly.pdbx_seq_one_letter_code
_entity_poly.pdbx_strand_id
1 'polypeptide(L)'
;MASFIHYLNKKSKYQWILVLPPWHRLYHWRSTNIMQDHLPWSLFFNVESIKKTTPVVELHEFFQINKLRSLDAHVTLQHFNSFEENPEYFDKWEITNCKGHVQSEFWNLKNLTYTLSLCISFQGSSTLLAEIIEELQPRTIIFDHAELALHNFYSGKEYWAIRKSMQFSNNLHEVAKGFKKKYLKQDYMCAHLRRRDFVYGHPNNVPSIKETATQIKDKLNLLNNIDTVYIATDSSKEEFLELCEYLQDYKVFKFIADEETLNRYLDGGIAIIDQIICSQAIYFIGTSHSTFSFRIQEEREILGFPVETTFNCFCGDNNKECTQPTKWRLVE
;
A
#
# COMPACT_ATOMS: atom_id res chain seq x y z
N MET A 1 -11.07 0.90 6.28
CA MET A 1 -11.74 -0.32 6.79
C MET A 1 -11.42 -0.70 8.24
N ALA A 2 -10.16 -0.85 8.67
CA ALA A 2 -9.88 -1.16 10.08
C ALA A 2 -10.43 -0.09 11.07
N SER A 3 -10.24 1.20 10.79
CA SER A 3 -10.85 2.30 11.57
C SER A 3 -12.38 2.23 11.60
N PHE A 4 -12.99 1.86 10.47
CA PHE A 4 -14.43 1.63 10.39
C PHE A 4 -14.87 0.51 11.35
N ILE A 5 -14.13 -0.60 11.43
CA ILE A 5 -14.45 -1.70 12.34
C ILE A 5 -14.28 -1.29 13.80
N HIS A 6 -13.26 -0.49 14.12
CA HIS A 6 -13.13 0.08 15.47
C HIS A 6 -14.30 0.99 15.84
N TYR A 7 -14.76 1.81 14.90
CA TYR A 7 -15.93 2.67 15.10
C TYR A 7 -17.21 1.85 15.25
N LEU A 8 -17.43 0.90 14.35
CA LEU A 8 -18.60 0.02 14.34
C LEU A 8 -18.71 -0.78 15.64
N ASN A 9 -17.61 -1.34 16.14
CA ASN A 9 -17.61 -2.10 17.40
C ASN A 9 -17.79 -1.24 18.66
N LYS A 10 -17.60 0.09 18.58
CA LYS A 10 -17.95 1.01 19.68
C LYS A 10 -19.44 1.34 19.71
N LYS A 11 -20.14 1.20 18.58
CA LYS A 11 -21.54 1.60 18.39
C LYS A 11 -22.51 0.42 18.37
N SER A 12 -22.09 -0.69 17.76
CA SER A 12 -22.90 -1.88 17.59
C SER A 12 -23.00 -2.67 18.88
N LYS A 13 -24.15 -3.32 19.09
CA LYS A 13 -24.34 -4.36 20.13
C LYS A 13 -23.66 -5.69 19.78
N TYR A 14 -23.17 -5.84 18.55
CA TYR A 14 -22.48 -7.03 18.06
C TYR A 14 -20.99 -6.76 17.86
N GLN A 15 -20.20 -7.82 17.99
CA GLN A 15 -18.77 -7.77 17.69
C GLN A 15 -18.53 -8.11 16.22
N TRP A 16 -18.14 -7.11 15.44
CA TRP A 16 -17.76 -7.25 14.04
C TRP A 16 -16.30 -7.61 13.88
N ILE A 17 -16.04 -8.51 12.94
CA ILE A 17 -14.72 -9.00 12.58
C ILE A 17 -14.44 -8.60 11.13
N LEU A 18 -13.28 -8.04 10.87
CA LEU A 18 -12.82 -7.74 9.53
C LEU A 18 -12.26 -9.00 8.87
N VAL A 19 -12.88 -9.45 7.79
CA VAL A 19 -12.32 -10.52 6.98
C VAL A 19 -11.27 -9.93 6.04
N LEU A 20 -10.04 -10.42 6.13
CA LEU A 20 -8.94 -9.94 5.31
C LEU A 20 -9.11 -10.43 3.87
N PRO A 21 -9.23 -9.53 2.87
CA PRO A 21 -9.37 -9.94 1.48
C PRO A 21 -8.06 -10.58 1.01
N PRO A 22 -8.07 -11.78 0.40
CA PRO A 22 -6.84 -12.41 -0.04
C PRO A 22 -6.21 -11.57 -1.13
N TRP A 23 -4.88 -11.57 -1.17
CA TRP A 23 -4.16 -10.95 -2.27
C TRP A 23 -4.34 -11.80 -3.53
N HIS A 24 -4.56 -11.13 -4.65
CA HIS A 24 -4.63 -11.73 -5.98
C HIS A 24 -3.68 -11.00 -6.90
N ARG A 25 -3.54 -11.47 -8.13
CA ARG A 25 -2.64 -10.85 -9.11
C ARG A 25 -2.96 -9.36 -9.28
N LEU A 26 -2.08 -8.51 -8.74
CA LEU A 26 -2.15 -7.06 -8.87
C LEU A 26 -1.52 -6.64 -10.19
N TYR A 27 -1.91 -5.46 -10.70
CA TYR A 27 -1.42 -4.91 -11.97
C TYR A 27 0.12 -4.82 -12.05
N HIS A 28 0.81 -4.66 -10.91
CA HIS A 28 2.27 -4.58 -10.86
C HIS A 28 2.98 -5.90 -10.59
N TRP A 29 2.25 -7.00 -10.42
CA TRP A 29 2.82 -8.34 -10.25
C TRP A 29 3.12 -8.92 -11.64
N ARG A 30 4.41 -9.01 -11.97
CA ARG A 30 4.90 -9.29 -13.33
C ARG A 30 5.30 -10.73 -13.56
N SER A 31 5.49 -11.52 -12.50
CA SER A 31 5.85 -12.91 -12.65
C SER A 31 4.69 -13.68 -13.27
N THR A 32 4.80 -13.96 -14.57
CA THR A 32 3.76 -14.63 -15.37
C THR A 32 3.66 -16.11 -15.08
N ASN A 33 4.80 -16.74 -14.76
CA ASN A 33 4.94 -18.19 -14.61
C ASN A 33 4.65 -18.69 -13.19
N ILE A 34 4.17 -17.81 -12.31
CA ILE A 34 3.88 -18.13 -10.92
C ILE A 34 2.41 -17.80 -10.64
N MET A 35 1.70 -18.74 -10.03
CA MET A 35 0.33 -18.54 -9.57
C MET A 35 0.34 -17.63 -8.34
N GLN A 36 -0.34 -16.50 -8.42
CA GLN A 36 -0.33 -15.46 -7.39
C GLN A 36 -1.75 -15.02 -7.04
N ASP A 37 -2.64 -16.00 -6.82
CA ASP A 37 -4.03 -15.78 -6.46
C ASP A 37 -4.38 -16.40 -5.11
N HIS A 38 -5.40 -15.86 -4.46
CA HIS A 38 -5.92 -16.34 -3.18
C HIS A 38 -4.88 -16.38 -2.04
N LEU A 39 -3.92 -15.47 -2.07
CA LEU A 39 -2.80 -15.47 -1.12
C LEU A 39 -3.24 -14.87 0.22
N PRO A 40 -2.94 -15.54 1.35
CA PRO A 40 -3.30 -15.04 2.67
C PRO A 40 -2.44 -13.85 3.08
N TRP A 41 -2.94 -13.02 3.99
CA TRP A 41 -2.18 -11.88 4.52
C TRP A 41 -0.94 -12.30 5.30
N SER A 42 -0.99 -13.45 5.96
CA SER A 42 0.12 -14.07 6.71
C SER A 42 1.38 -14.33 5.87
N LEU A 43 1.27 -14.36 4.53
CA LEU A 43 2.43 -14.40 3.65
C LEU A 43 3.26 -13.10 3.73
N PHE A 44 2.59 -11.97 3.87
CA PHE A 44 3.17 -10.63 3.75
C PHE A 44 3.28 -9.90 5.09
N PHE A 45 2.36 -10.15 6.00
CA PHE A 45 2.23 -9.46 7.28
C PHE A 45 2.17 -10.44 8.46
N ASN A 46 2.59 -9.97 9.62
CA ASN A 46 2.34 -10.63 10.88
C ASN A 46 0.89 -10.41 11.31
N VAL A 47 -0.01 -11.33 10.93
CA VAL A 47 -1.45 -11.23 11.22
C VAL A 47 -1.73 -11.20 12.74
N GLU A 48 -0.91 -11.85 13.56
CA GLU A 48 -1.05 -11.78 15.03
C GLU A 48 -0.75 -10.38 15.58
N SER A 49 0.11 -9.60 14.92
CA SER A 49 0.30 -8.18 15.25
C SER A 49 -0.96 -7.37 14.93
N ILE A 50 -1.61 -7.64 13.79
CA ILE A 50 -2.85 -6.96 13.37
C ILE A 50 -3.99 -7.31 14.35
N LYS A 51 -4.14 -8.59 14.73
CA LYS A 51 -5.17 -9.08 15.66
C LYS A 51 -5.14 -8.40 17.04
N LYS A 52 -3.97 -7.93 17.48
CA LYS A 52 -3.85 -7.16 18.75
C LYS A 52 -4.53 -5.80 18.70
N THR A 53 -4.70 -5.24 17.51
CA THR A 53 -5.27 -3.90 17.30
C THR A 53 -6.69 -3.99 16.76
N THR A 54 -6.93 -4.84 15.75
CA THR A 54 -8.21 -4.94 15.03
C THR A 54 -8.66 -6.41 15.01
N PRO A 55 -9.94 -6.72 15.31
CA PRO A 55 -10.44 -8.08 15.19
C PRO A 55 -10.48 -8.48 13.71
N VAL A 56 -9.51 -9.30 13.31
CA VAL A 56 -9.35 -9.76 11.93
C VAL A 56 -9.29 -11.28 11.85
N VAL A 57 -9.76 -11.82 10.73
CA VAL A 57 -9.57 -13.23 10.34
C VAL A 57 -9.18 -13.30 8.87
N GLU A 58 -8.42 -14.31 8.49
CA GLU A 58 -8.14 -14.58 7.07
C GLU A 58 -9.41 -15.07 6.37
N LEU A 59 -9.53 -14.86 5.05
CA LEU A 59 -10.73 -15.27 4.31
C LEU A 59 -11.01 -16.77 4.42
N HIS A 60 -9.98 -17.62 4.41
CA HIS A 60 -10.13 -19.06 4.53
C HIS A 60 -10.64 -19.48 5.93
N GLU A 61 -10.23 -18.78 6.99
CA GLU A 61 -10.75 -18.98 8.35
C GLU A 61 -12.22 -18.56 8.42
N PHE A 62 -12.57 -17.43 7.80
CA PHE A 62 -13.97 -16.99 7.70
C PHE A 62 -14.85 -18.02 7.01
N PHE A 63 -14.41 -18.64 5.91
CA PHE A 63 -15.19 -19.67 5.23
C PHE A 63 -15.46 -20.90 6.08
N GLN A 64 -14.54 -21.27 6.98
CA GLN A 64 -14.75 -22.34 7.94
C GLN A 64 -15.81 -21.93 8.99
N ILE A 65 -15.75 -20.69 9.49
CA ILE A 65 -16.71 -20.14 10.46
C ILE A 65 -18.11 -20.03 9.85
N ASN A 66 -18.22 -19.47 8.65
CA ASN A 66 -19.47 -19.25 7.94
C ASN A 66 -20.05 -20.52 7.30
N LYS A 67 -19.30 -21.63 7.29
CA LYS A 67 -19.69 -22.91 6.68
C LYS A 67 -20.09 -22.76 5.21
N LEU A 68 -19.36 -21.91 4.47
CA LEU A 68 -19.61 -21.62 3.04
C LEU A 68 -21.05 -21.18 2.71
N ARG A 69 -21.77 -20.57 3.66
CA ARG A 69 -23.11 -20.04 3.43
C ARG A 69 -23.07 -18.79 2.55
N SER A 70 -24.20 -18.50 1.89
CA SER A 70 -24.43 -17.22 1.21
C SER A 70 -24.18 -16.05 2.15
N LEU A 71 -23.56 -14.99 1.63
CA LEU A 71 -23.36 -13.74 2.36
C LEU A 71 -24.67 -12.96 2.38
N ASP A 72 -24.91 -12.20 3.45
CA ASP A 72 -26.20 -11.52 3.63
C ASP A 72 -26.30 -10.31 2.68
N ALA A 73 -25.23 -9.52 2.52
CA ALA A 73 -25.22 -8.34 1.66
C ALA A 73 -23.94 -8.15 0.83
N HIS A 74 -24.09 -7.74 -0.42
CA HIS A 74 -23.07 -7.12 -1.26
C HIS A 74 -23.48 -5.69 -1.60
N VAL A 75 -22.60 -4.75 -1.25
CA VAL A 75 -22.78 -3.32 -1.53
C VAL A 75 -21.68 -2.86 -2.46
N THR A 76 -22.05 -2.43 -3.68
CA THR A 76 -21.14 -1.73 -4.58
C THR A 76 -21.19 -0.23 -4.29
N LEU A 77 -20.09 0.34 -3.81
CA LEU A 77 -19.98 1.79 -3.64
C LEU A 77 -19.70 2.45 -4.99
N GLN A 78 -20.33 3.60 -5.23
CA GLN A 78 -20.14 4.39 -6.45
C GLN A 78 -20.20 5.89 -6.14
N HIS A 79 -19.63 6.73 -7.00
CA HIS A 79 -19.75 8.17 -6.84
C HIS A 79 -21.18 8.66 -7.07
N PHE A 80 -21.56 9.82 -6.51
CA PHE A 80 -22.77 10.54 -6.93
C PHE A 80 -22.66 11.00 -8.39
N ASN A 81 -23.79 11.26 -9.07
CA ASN A 81 -23.75 11.89 -10.39
C ASN A 81 -23.27 13.34 -10.23
N SER A 82 -22.32 13.75 -11.08
CA SER A 82 -21.69 15.08 -11.21
C SER A 82 -21.46 15.90 -9.93
N PHE A 83 -20.19 16.22 -9.66
CA PHE A 83 -19.80 17.26 -8.69
C PHE A 83 -20.44 18.64 -8.97
N GLU A 84 -21.00 18.86 -10.16
CA GLU A 84 -21.63 20.10 -10.58
C GLU A 84 -22.96 20.41 -9.85
N GLU A 85 -23.66 19.39 -9.32
CA GLU A 85 -24.95 19.61 -8.64
C GLU A 85 -24.80 20.00 -7.16
N ASN A 86 -23.61 19.85 -6.55
CA ASN A 86 -23.37 20.21 -5.15
C ASN A 86 -21.91 20.68 -4.93
N PRO A 87 -21.66 22.00 -4.85
CA PRO A 87 -20.31 22.53 -4.60
C PRO A 87 -19.80 22.27 -3.17
N GLU A 88 -20.69 21.92 -2.22
CA GLU A 88 -20.32 21.62 -0.84
C GLU A 88 -20.09 20.12 -0.62
N TYR A 89 -18.91 19.78 -0.11
CA TYR A 89 -18.57 18.41 0.28
C TYR A 89 -19.12 18.12 1.68
N PHE A 90 -20.08 17.20 1.77
CA PHE A 90 -20.58 16.65 3.03
C PHE A 90 -20.74 15.13 2.96
N ASP A 91 -20.68 14.50 4.12
CA ASP A 91 -20.86 13.04 4.28
C ASP A 91 -22.32 12.68 3.96
N LYS A 92 -22.54 11.82 2.96
CA LYS A 92 -23.85 11.34 2.51
C LYS A 92 -23.76 10.00 1.80
N TRP A 93 -24.85 9.25 1.85
CA TRP A 93 -25.02 8.02 1.07
C TRP A 93 -26.48 7.85 0.63
N GLU A 94 -26.68 7.17 -0.49
CA GLU A 94 -28.02 6.91 -1.03
C GLU A 94 -28.03 5.58 -1.81
N ILE A 95 -29.06 4.76 -1.60
CA ILE A 95 -29.30 3.56 -2.43
C ILE A 95 -29.72 4.03 -3.82
N THR A 96 -28.94 3.66 -4.83
CA THR A 96 -29.14 4.12 -6.20
C THR A 96 -29.07 2.95 -7.18
N ASN A 97 -29.53 3.19 -8.41
CA ASN A 97 -29.31 2.23 -9.49
C ASN A 97 -27.80 2.09 -9.76
N CYS A 98 -27.37 0.85 -10.02
CA CYS A 98 -25.98 0.54 -10.30
C CYS A 98 -25.49 1.22 -11.58
N LYS A 99 -24.36 1.92 -11.48
CA LYS A 99 -23.69 2.55 -12.61
C LYS A 99 -22.72 1.56 -13.23
N GLY A 100 -23.11 0.96 -14.35
CA GLY A 100 -22.26 0.02 -15.08
C GLY A 100 -22.27 -1.39 -14.48
N HIS A 101 -21.16 -2.09 -14.65
CA HIS A 101 -21.05 -3.51 -14.30
C HIS A 101 -20.87 -3.70 -12.79
N VAL A 102 -21.80 -4.43 -12.17
CA VAL A 102 -21.71 -4.84 -10.77
C VAL A 102 -20.78 -6.05 -10.67
N GLN A 103 -19.69 -5.90 -9.92
CA GLN A 103 -18.75 -6.99 -9.71
C GLN A 103 -19.40 -8.12 -8.90
N SER A 104 -19.37 -9.34 -9.43
CA SER A 104 -19.93 -10.53 -8.77
C SER A 104 -18.86 -11.55 -8.37
N GLU A 105 -17.66 -11.45 -8.95
CA GLU A 105 -16.50 -12.29 -8.63
C GLU A 105 -15.43 -11.45 -7.93
N PHE A 106 -15.01 -11.85 -6.74
CA PHE A 106 -14.01 -11.14 -5.94
C PHE A 106 -12.78 -12.00 -5.75
N TRP A 107 -11.60 -11.41 -5.97
CA TRP A 107 -10.31 -12.07 -5.73
C TRP A 107 -10.18 -13.43 -6.45
N ASN A 108 -10.71 -13.53 -7.68
CA ASN A 108 -10.83 -14.74 -8.50
C ASN A 108 -11.70 -15.86 -7.89
N LEU A 109 -12.53 -15.56 -6.88
CA LEU A 109 -13.49 -16.50 -6.31
C LEU A 109 -14.83 -16.40 -7.04
N LYS A 110 -15.22 -17.50 -7.70
CA LYS A 110 -16.47 -17.58 -8.49
C LYS A 110 -17.69 -18.06 -7.72
N ASN A 111 -17.49 -18.59 -6.51
CA ASN A 111 -18.51 -19.29 -5.75
C ASN A 111 -19.10 -18.45 -4.61
N LEU A 112 -18.90 -17.12 -4.64
CA LEU A 112 -19.53 -16.22 -3.67
C LEU A 112 -20.99 -15.99 -4.08
N THR A 113 -21.90 -16.14 -3.13
CA THR A 113 -23.33 -15.90 -3.31
C THR A 113 -23.81 -14.90 -2.27
N TYR A 114 -24.82 -14.12 -2.65
CA TYR A 114 -25.33 -13.00 -1.87
C TYR A 114 -26.85 -13.06 -1.80
N THR A 115 -27.42 -12.80 -0.63
CA THR A 115 -28.88 -12.71 -0.45
C THR A 115 -29.43 -11.38 -0.95
N LEU A 116 -28.65 -10.31 -0.77
CA LEU A 116 -28.96 -8.96 -1.21
C LEU A 116 -27.74 -8.37 -1.93
N SER A 117 -27.97 -7.78 -3.10
CA SER A 117 -26.95 -7.03 -3.86
C SER A 117 -27.52 -5.66 -4.23
N LEU A 118 -26.81 -4.58 -3.90
CA LEU A 118 -27.26 -3.22 -4.14
C LEU A 118 -26.10 -2.26 -4.42
N CYS A 119 -26.41 -1.11 -5.02
CA CYS A 119 -25.44 -0.05 -5.26
C CYS A 119 -25.75 1.17 -4.41
N ILE A 120 -24.72 1.76 -3.82
CA ILE A 120 -24.84 2.96 -2.98
C ILE A 120 -23.95 4.04 -3.56
N SER A 121 -24.57 5.18 -3.89
CA SER A 121 -23.81 6.40 -4.11
C SER A 121 -23.29 6.88 -2.76
N PHE A 122 -21.98 6.97 -2.61
CA PHE A 122 -21.31 7.21 -1.34
C PHE A 122 -20.31 8.35 -1.45
N GLN A 123 -20.32 9.24 -0.45
CA GLN A 123 -19.36 10.31 -0.29
C GLN A 123 -19.15 10.52 1.22
N GLY A 124 -17.92 10.38 1.70
CA GLY A 124 -17.59 10.73 3.08
C GLY A 124 -16.57 9.81 3.73
N SER A 125 -16.52 9.88 5.05
CA SER A 125 -15.64 9.07 5.88
C SER A 125 -16.08 7.61 5.97
N SER A 126 -15.13 6.69 6.16
CA SER A 126 -15.41 5.25 6.35
C SER A 126 -16.29 4.93 7.55
N THR A 127 -16.45 5.85 8.50
CA THR A 127 -17.38 5.68 9.63
C THR A 127 -18.85 5.78 9.21
N LEU A 128 -19.15 6.49 8.11
CA LEU A 128 -20.50 6.60 7.56
C LEU A 128 -21.05 5.25 7.07
N LEU A 129 -20.17 4.30 6.71
CA LEU A 129 -20.56 2.93 6.35
C LEU A 129 -21.32 2.20 7.48
N ALA A 130 -21.20 2.67 8.73
CA ALA A 130 -21.94 2.09 9.85
C ALA A 130 -23.46 2.31 9.73
N GLU A 131 -23.90 3.44 9.16
CA GLU A 131 -25.32 3.72 8.94
C GLU A 131 -25.93 2.72 7.96
N ILE A 132 -25.17 2.32 6.93
CA ILE A 132 -25.59 1.29 5.98
C ILE A 132 -25.75 -0.07 6.66
N ILE A 133 -24.86 -0.43 7.59
CA ILE A 133 -25.01 -1.66 8.39
C ILE A 133 -26.22 -1.58 9.32
N GLU A 134 -26.48 -0.41 9.92
CA GLU A 134 -27.65 -0.19 10.77
C GLU A 134 -28.96 -0.29 9.99
N GLU A 135 -29.00 0.21 8.75
CA GLU A 135 -30.18 0.11 7.88
C GLU A 135 -30.43 -1.33 7.40
N LEU A 136 -29.37 -2.01 6.91
CA LEU A 136 -29.51 -3.32 6.28
C LEU A 136 -29.57 -4.48 7.28
N GLN A 137 -29.08 -4.29 8.51
CA GLN A 137 -28.93 -5.31 9.56
C GLN A 137 -28.35 -6.67 9.09
N PRO A 138 -27.26 -6.71 8.27
CA PRO A 138 -26.67 -7.96 7.81
C PRO A 138 -25.85 -8.63 8.93
N ARG A 139 -25.59 -9.94 8.83
CA ARG A 139 -24.53 -10.60 9.64
C ARG A 139 -23.21 -10.67 8.89
N THR A 140 -23.26 -10.65 7.55
CA THR A 140 -22.10 -10.65 6.66
C THR A 140 -22.32 -9.65 5.55
N ILE A 141 -21.35 -8.78 5.31
CA ILE A 141 -21.43 -7.73 4.28
C ILE A 141 -20.07 -7.58 3.59
N ILE A 142 -20.10 -7.44 2.27
CA ILE A 142 -18.95 -6.99 1.48
C ILE A 142 -19.23 -5.59 0.94
N PHE A 143 -18.29 -4.68 1.16
CA PHE A 143 -18.25 -3.37 0.51
C PHE A 143 -17.25 -3.44 -0.63
N ASP A 144 -17.76 -3.44 -1.85
CA ASP A 144 -16.97 -3.29 -3.07
C ASP A 144 -16.68 -1.81 -3.32
N HIS A 145 -15.54 -1.52 -3.98
CA HIS A 145 -15.03 -0.17 -4.19
C HIS A 145 -14.84 0.62 -2.87
N ALA A 146 -14.32 -0.07 -1.84
CA ALA A 146 -14.11 0.48 -0.50
C ALA A 146 -13.13 1.68 -0.46
N GLU A 147 -12.37 1.95 -1.51
CA GLU A 147 -11.52 3.14 -1.67
C GLU A 147 -12.31 4.45 -1.74
N LEU A 148 -13.61 4.41 -2.06
CA LEU A 148 -14.49 5.60 -1.99
C LEU A 148 -14.70 6.07 -0.55
N ALA A 149 -14.51 5.19 0.42
CA ALA A 149 -14.65 5.50 1.83
C ALA A 149 -13.35 6.10 2.39
N LEU A 150 -13.36 7.40 2.67
CA LEU A 150 -12.17 8.11 3.10
C LEU A 150 -11.75 7.76 4.54
N HIS A 151 -10.52 8.11 4.89
CA HIS A 151 -10.07 8.04 6.27
C HIS A 151 -10.93 8.96 7.16
N ASN A 152 -11.26 8.50 8.36
CA ASN A 152 -11.93 9.33 9.37
C ASN A 152 -11.01 10.48 9.81
N PHE A 153 -9.86 10.14 10.42
CA PHE A 153 -8.79 11.09 10.75
C PHE A 153 -7.47 10.55 10.22
N TYR A 154 -7.09 10.99 9.02
CA TYR A 154 -5.81 10.62 8.42
C TYR A 154 -4.64 11.11 9.28
N SER A 155 -3.61 10.28 9.47
CA SER A 155 -2.45 10.57 10.32
C SER A 155 -2.79 10.84 11.81
N GLY A 156 -4.00 10.50 12.28
CA GLY A 156 -4.37 10.56 13.69
C GLY A 156 -3.87 9.36 14.52
N LYS A 157 -4.11 9.39 15.83
CA LYS A 157 -3.70 8.32 16.77
C LYS A 157 -4.19 6.93 16.36
N GLU A 158 -5.46 6.82 15.97
CA GLU A 158 -6.04 5.55 15.51
C GLU A 158 -5.41 5.07 14.19
N TYR A 159 -5.19 5.99 13.25
CA TYR A 159 -4.50 5.68 11.99
C TYR A 159 -3.12 5.06 12.27
N TRP A 160 -2.33 5.71 13.12
CA TRP A 160 -0.99 5.23 13.47
C TRP A 160 -1.00 3.93 14.26
N ALA A 161 -1.99 3.72 15.15
CA ALA A 161 -2.14 2.44 15.86
C ALA A 161 -2.40 1.28 14.89
N ILE A 162 -3.29 1.48 13.90
CA ILE A 162 -3.56 0.50 12.84
C ILE A 162 -2.31 0.32 11.97
N ARG A 163 -1.69 1.40 11.53
CA ARG A 163 -0.52 1.34 10.64
C ARG A 163 0.68 0.63 11.29
N LYS A 164 0.93 0.86 12.58
CA LYS A 164 1.93 0.14 13.39
C LYS A 164 1.64 -1.35 13.56
N SER A 165 0.35 -1.72 13.54
CA SER A 165 -0.05 -3.13 13.68
C SER A 165 0.28 -3.96 12.43
N MET A 166 0.36 -3.32 11.26
CA MET A 166 0.69 -3.95 9.96
C MET A 166 2.19 -4.20 9.81
N GLN A 167 2.75 -4.99 10.74
CA GLN A 167 4.15 -5.41 10.67
C GLN A 167 4.33 -6.42 9.55
N PHE A 168 5.40 -6.30 8.77
CA PHE A 168 5.73 -7.29 7.74
C PHE A 168 6.06 -8.66 8.36
N SER A 169 5.93 -9.72 7.57
CA SER A 169 6.21 -11.07 8.06
C SER A 169 7.69 -11.24 8.41
N ASN A 170 7.98 -11.99 9.48
CA ASN A 170 9.37 -12.20 9.96
C ASN A 170 10.27 -12.80 8.88
N ASN A 171 9.71 -13.65 8.01
CA ASN A 171 10.45 -14.27 6.90
C ASN A 171 11.00 -13.21 5.93
N LEU A 172 10.21 -12.20 5.58
CA LEU A 172 10.63 -11.12 4.69
C LEU A 172 11.70 -10.24 5.35
N HIS A 173 11.58 -10.00 6.66
CA HIS A 173 12.62 -9.32 7.44
C HIS A 173 13.94 -10.09 7.43
N GLU A 174 13.92 -11.42 7.58
CA GLU A 174 15.15 -12.22 7.54
C GLU A 174 15.80 -12.22 6.15
N VAL A 175 15.02 -12.24 5.06
CA VAL A 175 15.56 -12.09 3.70
C VAL A 175 16.22 -10.72 3.52
N ALA A 176 15.53 -9.64 3.88
CA ALA A 176 16.06 -8.28 3.81
C ALA A 176 17.35 -8.13 4.64
N LYS A 177 17.36 -8.66 5.86
CA LYS A 177 18.52 -8.68 6.76
C LYS A 177 19.68 -9.47 6.17
N GLY A 178 19.42 -10.61 5.55
CA GLY A 178 20.41 -11.42 4.84
C GLY A 178 21.06 -10.64 3.69
N PHE A 179 20.25 -9.98 2.87
CA PHE A 179 20.74 -9.11 1.79
C PHE A 179 21.60 -7.97 2.34
N LYS A 180 21.11 -7.24 3.35
CA LYS A 180 21.84 -6.13 3.97
C LYS A 180 23.18 -6.57 4.53
N LYS A 181 23.23 -7.67 5.29
CA LYS A 181 24.47 -8.21 5.87
C LYS A 181 25.51 -8.55 4.78
N LYS A 182 25.05 -8.99 3.61
CA LYS A 182 25.93 -9.40 2.50
C LYS A 182 26.42 -8.19 1.69
N TYR A 183 25.53 -7.26 1.35
CA TYR A 183 25.77 -6.22 0.34
C TYR A 183 25.78 -4.79 0.90
N LEU A 184 25.00 -4.50 1.95
CA LEU A 184 24.86 -3.16 2.55
C LEU A 184 25.46 -3.15 3.98
N LYS A 185 26.77 -3.38 4.08
CA LYS A 185 27.50 -3.50 5.37
C LYS A 185 27.75 -2.16 6.06
N GLN A 186 27.66 -1.08 5.32
CA GLN A 186 27.88 0.30 5.72
C GLN A 186 26.59 1.10 5.53
N ASP A 187 26.54 2.32 6.07
CA ASP A 187 25.42 3.21 5.85
C ASP A 187 25.22 3.46 4.34
N TYR A 188 23.95 3.54 3.95
CA TYR A 188 23.52 3.70 2.56
C TYR A 188 22.31 4.63 2.48
N MET A 189 22.17 5.26 1.32
CA MET A 189 20.95 5.94 0.90
C MET A 189 20.06 4.96 0.13
N CYS A 190 18.73 5.04 0.27
CA CYS A 190 17.81 4.40 -0.66
C CYS A 190 17.17 5.44 -1.58
N ALA A 191 17.08 5.10 -2.87
CA ALA A 191 16.24 5.76 -3.85
C ALA A 191 15.15 4.82 -4.36
N HIS A 192 13.89 5.24 -4.28
CA HIS A 192 12.76 4.53 -4.88
C HIS A 192 12.29 5.22 -6.17
N LEU A 193 12.46 4.52 -7.30
CA LEU A 193 12.13 4.99 -8.64
C LEU A 193 10.96 4.20 -9.21
N ARG A 194 9.79 4.85 -9.27
CA ARG A 194 8.59 4.32 -9.94
C ARG A 194 8.56 4.86 -11.37
N ARG A 195 8.78 3.99 -12.36
CA ARG A 195 8.86 4.35 -13.78
C ARG A 195 7.63 3.84 -14.53
N ARG A 196 7.76 3.11 -15.64
CA ARG A 196 6.64 2.41 -16.30
C ARG A 196 5.41 3.30 -16.51
N ASP A 197 4.23 2.92 -16.02
CA ASP A 197 3.00 3.71 -16.13
C ASP A 197 3.15 5.13 -15.55
N PHE A 198 3.99 5.33 -14.54
CA PHE A 198 4.26 6.66 -13.98
C PHE A 198 5.00 7.59 -14.96
N VAL A 199 5.84 7.06 -15.87
CA VAL A 199 6.52 7.90 -16.89
C VAL A 199 5.50 8.55 -17.81
N TYR A 200 4.43 7.83 -18.15
CA TYR A 200 3.37 8.34 -19.02
C TYR A 200 2.29 9.13 -18.27
N GLY A 201 1.93 8.69 -17.06
CA GLY A 201 0.88 9.33 -16.24
C GLY A 201 1.33 10.58 -15.49
N HIS A 202 2.63 10.71 -15.21
CA HIS A 202 3.20 11.81 -14.40
C HIS A 202 4.51 12.38 -14.99
N PRO A 203 4.56 12.73 -16.29
CA PRO A 203 5.82 13.07 -16.99
C PRO A 203 6.55 14.28 -16.39
N ASN A 204 5.83 15.18 -15.72
CA ASN A 204 6.43 16.37 -15.09
C ASN A 204 6.96 16.12 -13.67
N ASN A 205 6.61 14.98 -13.06
CA ASN A 205 6.98 14.66 -11.67
C ASN A 205 7.98 13.51 -11.57
N VAL A 206 8.18 12.76 -12.65
CA VAL A 206 9.11 11.62 -12.71
C VAL A 206 10.30 12.02 -13.58
N PRO A 207 11.52 12.10 -13.01
CA PRO A 207 12.68 12.49 -13.80
C PRO A 207 13.13 11.44 -14.83
N SER A 208 13.93 11.88 -15.80
CA SER A 208 14.75 11.00 -16.63
C SER A 208 15.77 10.22 -15.80
N ILE A 209 16.32 9.15 -16.36
CA ILE A 209 17.36 8.34 -15.69
C ILE A 209 18.59 9.20 -15.36
N LYS A 210 19.02 10.03 -16.31
CA LYS A 210 20.11 10.98 -16.14
C LYS A 210 19.85 11.95 -14.99
N GLU A 211 18.69 12.60 -14.95
CA GLU A 211 18.37 13.56 -13.90
C GLU A 211 18.18 12.88 -12.54
N THR A 212 17.65 11.65 -12.53
CA THR A 212 17.59 10.82 -11.32
C THR A 212 19.00 10.59 -10.75
N ALA A 213 19.96 10.23 -11.61
CA ALA A 213 21.34 10.04 -11.20
C ALA A 213 21.95 11.33 -10.65
N THR A 214 21.71 12.49 -11.29
CA THR A 214 22.15 13.80 -10.79
C THR A 214 21.64 14.05 -9.37
N GLN A 215 20.33 13.89 -9.13
CA GLN A 215 19.75 14.11 -7.81
C GLN A 215 20.28 13.12 -6.75
N ILE A 216 20.54 11.85 -7.12
CA ILE A 216 21.19 10.88 -6.22
C ILE A 216 22.60 11.35 -5.86
N LYS A 217 23.42 11.77 -6.83
CA LYS A 217 24.78 12.26 -6.60
C LYS A 217 24.79 13.48 -5.68
N ASP A 218 23.89 14.44 -5.92
CA ASP A 218 23.79 15.64 -5.10
C ASP A 218 23.49 15.31 -3.64
N LYS A 219 22.60 14.35 -3.38
CA LYS A 219 22.31 13.90 -2.02
C LYS A 219 23.47 13.12 -1.38
N LEU A 220 24.12 12.23 -2.11
CA LEU A 220 25.29 11.49 -1.61
C LEU A 220 26.44 12.44 -1.24
N ASN A 221 26.69 13.45 -2.06
CA ASN A 221 27.69 14.50 -1.78
C ASN A 221 27.37 15.28 -0.49
N LEU A 222 26.09 15.58 -0.24
CA LEU A 222 25.67 16.30 0.97
C LEU A 222 25.76 15.45 2.23
N LEU A 223 25.55 14.13 2.12
CA LEU A 223 25.48 13.25 3.29
C LEU A 223 26.86 12.96 3.91
N ASN A 224 27.96 13.24 3.21
CA ASN A 224 29.37 13.00 3.61
C ASN A 224 29.65 11.56 4.12
N ASN A 225 30.60 10.86 3.51
CA ASN A 225 31.01 9.49 3.87
C ASN A 225 30.05 8.34 3.47
N ILE A 226 29.09 8.57 2.57
CA ILE A 226 28.30 7.50 1.96
C ILE A 226 28.69 7.35 0.49
N ASP A 227 29.15 6.17 0.11
CA ASP A 227 29.42 5.80 -1.29
C ASP A 227 28.42 4.76 -1.83
N THR A 228 27.42 4.37 -1.04
CA THR A 228 26.53 3.25 -1.31
C THR A 228 25.08 3.70 -1.46
N VAL A 229 24.45 3.29 -2.57
CA VAL A 229 23.04 3.56 -2.85
C VAL A 229 22.29 2.27 -3.15
N TYR A 230 21.14 2.11 -2.51
CA TYR A 230 20.18 1.06 -2.80
C TYR A 230 19.04 1.59 -3.68
N ILE A 231 18.71 0.88 -4.76
CA ILE A 231 17.70 1.27 -5.73
C ILE A 231 16.52 0.29 -5.67
N ALA A 232 15.38 0.76 -5.17
CA ALA A 232 14.11 0.07 -5.31
C ALA A 232 13.43 0.59 -6.59
N THR A 233 13.20 -0.26 -7.59
CA THR A 233 12.60 0.20 -8.85
C THR A 233 11.92 -0.89 -9.64
N ASP A 234 10.83 -0.50 -10.31
CA ASP A 234 10.08 -1.32 -11.26
C ASP A 234 10.50 -1.07 -12.73
N SER A 235 11.61 -0.35 -12.94
CA SER A 235 12.21 -0.08 -14.26
C SER A 235 12.59 -1.36 -15.02
N SER A 236 12.93 -1.22 -16.29
CA SER A 236 13.53 -2.34 -17.03
C SER A 236 14.98 -2.58 -16.61
N LYS A 237 15.55 -3.71 -17.04
CA LYS A 237 16.97 -4.01 -16.80
C LYS A 237 17.85 -2.96 -17.49
N GLU A 238 17.46 -2.54 -18.68
CA GLU A 238 18.17 -1.54 -19.50
C GLU A 238 18.18 -0.17 -18.81
N GLU A 239 17.02 0.32 -18.35
CA GLU A 239 16.94 1.58 -17.59
C GLU A 239 17.75 1.52 -16.28
N PHE A 240 17.78 0.36 -15.62
CA PHE A 240 18.60 0.19 -14.42
C PHE A 240 20.11 0.19 -14.73
N LEU A 241 20.53 -0.44 -15.83
CA LEU A 241 21.92 -0.42 -16.27
C LEU A 241 22.36 0.99 -16.68
N GLU A 242 21.52 1.74 -17.40
CA GLU A 242 21.75 3.15 -17.73
C GLU A 242 21.93 4.00 -16.46
N LEU A 243 21.10 3.78 -15.43
CA LEU A 243 21.26 4.46 -14.14
C LEU A 243 22.62 4.13 -13.48
N CYS A 244 23.04 2.86 -13.54
CA CYS A 244 24.32 2.42 -13.02
C CYS A 244 25.51 3.06 -13.77
N GLU A 245 25.42 3.25 -15.09
CA GLU A 245 26.45 3.95 -15.86
C GLU A 245 26.64 5.38 -15.37
N TYR A 246 25.54 6.10 -15.11
CA TYR A 246 25.64 7.44 -14.53
C TYR A 246 26.17 7.44 -13.09
N LEU A 247 25.97 6.35 -12.32
CA LEU A 247 26.39 6.23 -10.92
C LEU A 247 27.67 5.40 -10.72
N GLN A 248 28.51 5.25 -11.75
CA GLN A 248 29.71 4.40 -11.71
C GLN A 248 30.71 4.71 -10.58
N ASP A 249 30.69 5.93 -10.03
CA ASP A 249 31.55 6.36 -8.92
C ASP A 249 31.06 5.83 -7.55
N TYR A 250 29.88 5.20 -7.52
CA TYR A 250 29.19 4.74 -6.32
C TYR A 250 28.87 3.25 -6.38
N LYS A 251 28.73 2.62 -5.21
CA LYS A 251 28.25 1.25 -5.08
C LYS A 251 26.73 1.21 -5.20
N VAL A 252 26.22 0.75 -6.33
CA VAL A 252 24.78 0.65 -6.60
C VAL A 252 24.30 -0.78 -6.36
N PHE A 253 23.27 -0.94 -5.52
CA PHE A 253 22.65 -2.23 -5.24
C PHE A 253 21.16 -2.21 -5.55
N LYS A 254 20.65 -3.35 -5.99
CA LYS A 254 19.22 -3.64 -6.14
C LYS A 254 18.98 -5.06 -5.66
N PHE A 255 17.89 -5.30 -4.93
CA PHE A 255 17.51 -6.66 -4.59
C PHE A 255 16.99 -7.39 -5.84
N ILE A 256 17.62 -8.51 -6.17
CA ILE A 256 17.20 -9.40 -7.24
C ILE A 256 16.95 -10.75 -6.58
N ALA A 257 15.68 -11.13 -6.52
CA ALA A 257 15.29 -12.43 -5.98
C ALA A 257 15.84 -13.55 -6.87
N ASP A 258 16.41 -14.58 -6.25
CA ASP A 258 16.60 -15.86 -6.93
C ASP A 258 15.27 -16.58 -7.11
N GLU A 259 15.27 -17.66 -7.89
CA GLU A 259 14.07 -18.42 -8.21
C GLU A 259 13.39 -19.00 -6.96
N GLU A 260 14.16 -19.46 -5.97
CA GLU A 260 13.62 -19.98 -4.72
C GLU A 260 12.88 -18.88 -3.93
N THR A 261 13.53 -17.73 -3.75
CA THR A 261 12.98 -16.57 -3.05
C THR A 261 11.74 -16.04 -3.77
N LEU A 262 11.77 -15.94 -5.10
CA LEU A 262 10.65 -15.46 -5.89
C LEU A 262 9.46 -16.43 -5.82
N ASN A 263 9.69 -17.73 -5.96
CA ASN A 263 8.61 -18.72 -5.84
C ASN A 263 8.01 -18.78 -4.44
N ARG A 264 8.81 -18.49 -3.41
CA ARG A 264 8.37 -18.52 -2.01
C ARG A 264 7.61 -17.28 -1.59
N TYR A 265 8.07 -16.09 -1.99
CA TYR A 265 7.55 -14.81 -1.49
C TYR A 265 6.78 -14.02 -2.52
N LEU A 266 6.83 -14.43 -3.79
CA LEU A 266 6.04 -13.86 -4.88
C LEU A 266 6.35 -12.36 -5.08
N ASP A 267 5.68 -11.72 -6.03
CA ASP A 267 6.00 -10.33 -6.38
C ASP A 267 5.69 -9.37 -5.22
N GLY A 268 4.61 -9.62 -4.48
CA GLY A 268 4.26 -8.84 -3.29
C GLY A 268 5.31 -8.92 -2.18
N GLY A 269 5.93 -10.08 -1.97
CA GLY A 269 6.97 -10.24 -0.97
C GLY A 269 8.29 -9.60 -1.40
N ILE A 270 8.64 -9.68 -2.69
CA ILE A 270 9.81 -8.95 -3.23
C ILE A 270 9.63 -7.44 -3.03
N ALA A 271 8.44 -6.92 -3.33
CA ALA A 271 8.08 -5.53 -3.12
C ALA A 271 8.22 -5.11 -1.64
N ILE A 272 7.83 -5.96 -0.69
CA ILE A 272 7.99 -5.69 0.75
C ILE A 272 9.46 -5.74 1.18
N ILE A 273 10.26 -6.66 0.63
CA ILE A 273 11.71 -6.70 0.91
C ILE A 273 12.36 -5.38 0.50
N ASP A 274 12.01 -4.83 -0.67
CA ASP A 274 12.44 -3.49 -1.10
C ASP A 274 12.04 -2.41 -0.08
N GLN A 275 10.79 -2.43 0.40
CA GLN A 275 10.32 -1.47 1.40
C GLN A 275 11.09 -1.59 2.72
N ILE A 276 11.35 -2.80 3.20
CA ILE A 276 12.14 -3.04 4.42
C ILE A 276 13.56 -2.49 4.25
N ILE A 277 14.23 -2.81 3.15
CA ILE A 277 15.60 -2.33 2.91
C ILE A 277 15.63 -0.80 2.83
N CYS A 278 14.67 -0.18 2.13
CA CYS A 278 14.60 1.27 2.00
C CYS A 278 14.24 1.99 3.29
N SER A 279 13.33 1.43 4.10
CA SER A 279 12.93 2.03 5.38
C SER A 279 14.09 2.16 6.36
N GLN A 280 15.14 1.33 6.22
CA GLN A 280 16.30 1.30 7.11
C GLN A 280 17.52 2.05 6.56
N ALA A 281 17.40 2.73 5.42
CA ALA A 281 18.48 3.58 4.88
C ALA A 281 18.67 4.83 5.75
N ILE A 282 19.87 5.42 5.76
CA ILE A 282 20.08 6.65 6.55
C ILE A 282 19.48 7.89 5.87
N TYR A 283 19.24 7.81 4.56
CA TYR A 283 18.48 8.80 3.79
C TYR A 283 17.60 8.09 2.76
N PHE A 284 16.36 8.56 2.62
CA PHE A 284 15.42 8.06 1.64
C PHE A 284 14.92 9.19 0.73
N ILE A 285 14.92 8.91 -0.58
CA ILE A 285 14.23 9.70 -1.59
C ILE A 285 13.31 8.80 -2.41
N GLY A 286 12.05 9.20 -2.57
CA GLY A 286 11.04 8.43 -3.29
C GLY A 286 10.61 9.06 -4.61
N THR A 287 9.67 8.41 -5.29
CA THR A 287 8.94 9.00 -6.42
C THR A 287 7.68 9.71 -5.92
N SER A 288 7.43 10.90 -6.45
CA SER A 288 6.27 11.74 -6.13
C SER A 288 4.95 10.98 -6.38
N HIS A 289 3.96 11.15 -5.49
CA HIS A 289 2.63 10.49 -5.54
C HIS A 289 2.62 8.96 -5.53
N SER A 290 3.76 8.29 -5.37
CA SER A 290 3.80 6.83 -5.32
C SER A 290 3.38 6.33 -3.94
N THR A 291 2.32 5.52 -3.91
CA THR A 291 1.86 4.84 -2.68
C THR A 291 2.92 3.90 -2.10
N PHE A 292 3.79 3.33 -2.94
CA PHE A 292 4.96 2.56 -2.51
C PHE A 292 5.95 3.43 -1.71
N SER A 293 6.26 4.65 -2.19
CA SER A 293 7.07 5.62 -1.43
C SER A 293 6.40 5.98 -0.11
N PHE A 294 5.07 6.20 -0.11
CA PHE A 294 4.34 6.54 1.11
C PHE A 294 4.42 5.45 2.17
N ARG A 295 4.37 4.16 1.77
CA ARG A 295 4.53 3.06 2.74
C ARG A 295 5.94 3.04 3.35
N ILE A 296 6.98 3.33 2.57
CA ILE A 296 8.36 3.46 3.09
C ILE A 296 8.46 4.63 4.06
N GLN A 297 7.88 5.79 3.74
CA GLN A 297 7.91 6.97 4.61
C GLN A 297 7.26 6.68 5.98
N GLU A 298 6.15 5.96 5.99
CA GLU A 298 5.50 5.56 7.24
C GLU A 298 6.30 4.53 8.04
N GLU A 299 6.93 3.55 7.37
CA GLU A 299 7.86 2.64 8.05
C GLU A 299 9.01 3.43 8.70
N ARG A 300 9.54 4.43 8.02
CA ARG A 300 10.59 5.31 8.56
C ARG A 300 10.12 6.11 9.77
N GLU A 301 8.91 6.64 9.75
CA GLU A 301 8.31 7.31 10.92
C GLU A 301 8.14 6.34 12.09
N ILE A 302 7.69 5.10 11.84
CA ILE A 302 7.56 4.06 12.87
C ILE A 302 8.92 3.68 13.47
N LEU A 303 9.96 3.63 12.63
CA LEU A 303 11.34 3.35 13.05
C LEU A 303 12.03 4.55 13.71
N GLY A 304 11.40 5.73 13.72
CA GLY A 304 11.93 6.93 14.38
C GLY A 304 13.01 7.67 13.59
N PHE A 305 13.06 7.51 12.27
CA PHE A 305 14.01 8.27 11.44
C PHE A 305 13.65 9.77 11.38
N PRO A 306 14.65 10.67 11.29
CA PRO A 306 14.39 12.11 11.16
C PRO A 306 13.60 12.44 9.89
N VAL A 307 12.72 13.44 9.99
CA VAL A 307 11.82 13.91 8.92
C VAL A 307 12.59 14.29 7.65
N GLU A 308 13.72 14.96 7.84
CA GLU A 308 14.60 15.49 6.80
C GLU A 308 15.19 14.35 5.94
N THR A 309 15.26 13.14 6.51
CA THR A 309 15.76 11.95 5.83
C THR A 309 14.66 11.06 5.25
N THR A 310 13.39 11.42 5.48
CA THR A 310 12.22 10.57 5.20
C THR A 310 11.32 11.15 4.11
N PHE A 311 10.91 12.40 4.24
CA PHE A 311 9.92 13.01 3.36
C PHE A 311 10.59 13.74 2.20
N ASN A 312 11.28 12.98 1.34
CA ASN A 312 11.93 13.50 0.14
C ASN A 312 11.40 12.77 -1.09
N CYS A 313 11.18 13.50 -2.19
CA CYS A 313 10.94 12.90 -3.49
C CYS A 313 11.78 13.54 -4.58
N PHE A 314 12.05 12.74 -5.61
CA PHE A 314 12.60 13.24 -6.85
C PHE A 314 11.72 14.32 -7.45
N CYS A 315 12.36 15.30 -8.07
CA CYS A 315 11.69 16.27 -8.90
C CYS A 315 11.88 15.94 -10.38
N GLY A 316 10.95 16.38 -11.24
CA GLY A 316 11.06 16.20 -12.69
C GLY A 316 12.11 17.13 -13.31
N ASP A 317 12.56 16.78 -14.51
CA ASP A 317 13.71 17.41 -15.19
C ASP A 317 13.61 18.93 -15.31
N ASN A 318 12.40 19.46 -15.51
CA ASN A 318 12.17 20.89 -15.72
C ASN A 318 11.81 21.65 -14.43
N ASN A 319 11.82 21.00 -13.27
CA ASN A 319 11.47 21.64 -12.00
C ASN A 319 12.37 21.14 -10.87
N LYS A 320 13.42 21.88 -10.54
CA LYS A 320 14.36 21.51 -9.47
C LYS A 320 13.85 21.78 -8.05
N GLU A 321 12.80 22.59 -7.91
CA GLU A 321 12.19 22.97 -6.62
C GLU A 321 10.74 22.51 -6.56
N CYS A 322 10.52 21.22 -6.83
CA CYS A 322 9.17 20.64 -6.77
C CYS A 322 8.66 20.51 -5.33
N THR A 323 7.33 20.52 -5.19
CA THR A 323 6.66 20.27 -3.92
C THR A 323 7.05 18.90 -3.37
N GLN A 324 7.64 18.91 -2.17
CA GLN A 324 8.02 17.71 -1.45
C GLN A 324 6.82 17.05 -0.75
N PRO A 325 6.90 15.75 -0.41
CA PRO A 325 5.82 15.05 0.25
C PRO A 325 5.40 15.71 1.57
N THR A 326 4.10 15.76 1.83
CA THR A 326 3.58 16.23 3.12
C THR A 326 4.14 15.39 4.27
N LYS A 327 4.58 16.07 5.32
CA LYS A 327 5.19 15.47 6.52
C LYS A 327 4.12 14.99 7.49
N TRP A 328 3.53 13.82 7.20
CA TRP A 328 2.57 13.17 8.08
C TRP A 328 3.30 12.51 9.25
N ARG A 329 3.33 13.19 10.40
CA ARG A 329 4.09 12.74 11.58
C ARG A 329 3.32 11.68 12.35
N LEU A 330 4.07 10.74 12.93
CA LEU A 330 3.53 9.80 13.90
C LEU A 330 2.95 10.53 15.12
N VAL A 331 1.73 10.14 15.50
CA VAL A 331 1.02 10.64 16.69
C VAL A 331 0.76 9.46 17.63
N GLU A 332 1.16 9.60 18.90
CA GLU A 332 1.09 8.53 19.91
C GLU A 332 -0.23 8.44 20.67
#